data_AF-A0A522TX62-F1
#
_entry.id   AF-A0A522TX62-F1
#
_cell.length_a   1.000
_cell.length_b   1.000
_cell.length_c   1.000
_cell.angle_alpha   90.00
_cell.angle_beta   90.00
_cell.angle_gamma   90.00
#
_symmetry.space_group_name_H-M   'P 1'
#
loop_
_entity.id
_entity.type
_entity.pdbx_description
1 polymer ?
#
loop_
_entity_poly.entity_id
_entity_poly.type
_entity_poly.pdbx_seq_one_letter_code
_entity_poly.pdbx_strand_id
1 'polypeptide(L)'
;MKKSWNTFGACLLAASLGLAAGPATASDDCDAPVARWQTREAVTQVARQKGWDLKRVKIDEGCYEVRGEDAQGRAFKAKLDPETLEIVKIKYRDHGDRDRDRRRDQDHRDSPGAAPGAAD
;
A
#
# COMPACT_ATOMS: atom_id res chain seq x y z
N MET A 1 58.07 -12.18 14.80
CA MET A 1 58.72 -11.05 14.10
C MET A 1 58.64 -11.28 12.58
N LYS A 2 57.88 -10.42 11.88
CA LYS A 2 58.06 -9.91 10.49
C LYS A 2 58.60 -10.83 9.36
N LYS A 3 57.65 -11.12 8.44
CA LYS A 3 57.65 -10.97 6.95
C LYS A 3 58.71 -11.70 6.10
N SER A 4 58.22 -12.52 5.16
CA SER A 4 58.49 -12.40 3.70
C SER A 4 57.58 -13.39 2.97
N TRP A 5 56.49 -12.96 2.34
CA TRP A 5 56.35 -12.36 0.99
C TRP A 5 56.11 -13.40 -0.12
N ASN A 6 54.87 -13.37 -0.60
CA ASN A 6 54.30 -14.10 -1.72
C ASN A 6 55.23 -14.21 -2.95
N THR A 7 55.43 -15.44 -3.39
CA THR A 7 55.70 -15.77 -4.80
C THR A 7 54.38 -15.85 -5.56
N PHE A 8 54.22 -14.90 -6.47
CA PHE A 8 53.20 -14.87 -7.52
C PHE A 8 53.32 -16.10 -8.42
N GLY A 9 52.20 -16.77 -8.69
CA GLY A 9 52.10 -17.82 -9.70
C GLY A 9 50.63 -18.07 -10.01
N ALA A 10 50.16 -17.47 -11.11
CA ALA A 10 48.78 -17.42 -11.52
C ALA A 10 48.18 -18.82 -11.77
N CYS A 11 47.01 -19.09 -11.19
CA CYS A 11 46.08 -20.08 -11.70
C CYS A 11 44.67 -19.49 -11.65
N LEU A 12 44.14 -19.24 -12.84
CA LEU A 12 42.76 -18.89 -13.12
C LEU A 12 41.81 -19.87 -12.43
N LEU A 13 40.80 -19.34 -11.72
CA LEU A 13 39.39 -19.71 -11.94
C LEU A 13 38.51 -18.74 -11.16
N ALA A 14 37.73 -18.00 -11.95
CA ALA A 14 36.70 -17.08 -11.50
C ALA A 14 35.65 -17.82 -10.66
N ALA A 15 35.34 -17.24 -9.50
CA ALA A 15 34.03 -17.40 -8.89
C ALA A 15 33.61 -16.01 -8.38
N SER A 16 33.34 -15.11 -9.32
CA SER A 16 32.39 -14.04 -9.06
C SER A 16 31.07 -14.73 -8.72
N LEU A 17 30.79 -14.92 -7.43
CA LEU A 17 29.44 -15.23 -6.97
C LEU A 17 28.60 -14.05 -7.47
N GLY A 18 27.91 -14.27 -8.59
CA GLY A 18 26.86 -13.39 -9.02
C GLY A 18 25.91 -13.29 -7.85
N LEU A 19 25.82 -12.10 -7.26
CA LEU A 19 24.60 -11.74 -6.57
C LEU A 19 23.52 -11.87 -7.65
N ALA A 20 22.77 -12.97 -7.61
CA ALA A 20 21.46 -13.01 -8.21
C ALA A 20 20.67 -11.95 -7.45
N ALA A 21 20.74 -10.71 -7.93
CA ALA A 21 19.74 -9.72 -7.68
C ALA A 21 18.48 -10.26 -8.38
N GLY A 22 17.80 -11.18 -7.71
CA GLY A 22 16.40 -11.45 -8.00
C GLY A 22 15.69 -10.11 -7.98
N PRO A 23 14.79 -9.84 -8.91
CA PRO A 23 14.14 -8.54 -8.95
C PRO A 23 13.39 -8.40 -7.62
N ALA A 24 13.86 -7.49 -6.78
CA ALA A 24 13.10 -7.02 -5.63
C ALA A 24 12.01 -6.12 -6.20
N THR A 25 11.02 -6.72 -6.88
CA THR A 25 9.85 -5.97 -7.31
C THR A 25 9.05 -5.66 -6.06
N ALA A 26 9.01 -4.38 -5.69
CA ALA A 26 7.96 -3.85 -4.85
C ALA A 26 6.65 -3.80 -5.65
N SER A 27 6.27 -4.89 -6.32
CA SER A 27 5.07 -4.95 -7.14
C SER A 27 3.88 -5.21 -6.22
N ASP A 28 3.24 -4.12 -5.78
CA ASP A 28 1.86 -4.14 -5.29
C ASP A 28 0.85 -4.42 -6.44
N ASP A 29 1.34 -4.88 -7.59
CA ASP A 29 0.65 -5.09 -8.86
C ASP A 29 0.63 -6.59 -9.16
N CYS A 30 -0.45 -7.05 -9.82
CA CYS A 30 -0.68 -8.46 -10.07
C CYS A 30 -0.42 -8.77 -11.56
N ASP A 31 0.45 -9.75 -11.83
CA ASP A 31 0.85 -10.15 -13.18
C ASP A 31 0.14 -11.44 -13.64
N ALA A 32 -1.19 -11.50 -13.48
CA ALA A 32 -1.98 -12.65 -13.91
C ALA A 32 -2.47 -12.48 -15.38
N PRO A 33 -2.32 -13.49 -16.26
CA PRO A 33 -2.89 -13.43 -17.61
C PRO A 33 -4.41 -13.31 -17.58
N VAL A 34 -4.98 -12.36 -18.34
CA VAL A 34 -6.45 -12.08 -18.35
C VAL A 34 -7.31 -13.33 -18.55
N ALA A 35 -6.83 -14.31 -19.34
CA ALA A 35 -7.53 -15.57 -19.59
C ALA A 35 -7.71 -16.45 -18.33
N ARG A 36 -6.95 -16.20 -17.27
CA ARG A 36 -6.99 -16.93 -15.99
C ARG A 36 -7.72 -16.19 -14.89
N TRP A 37 -8.22 -15.00 -15.18
CA TRP A 37 -8.90 -14.19 -14.18
C TRP A 37 -10.20 -14.85 -13.77
N GLN A 38 -10.39 -14.97 -12.46
CA GLN A 38 -11.67 -15.39 -11.91
C GLN A 38 -12.73 -14.33 -12.12
N THR A 39 -13.98 -14.73 -12.12
CA THR A 39 -15.08 -13.79 -12.35
C THR A 39 -15.32 -12.88 -11.15
N ARG A 40 -16.04 -11.79 -11.38
CA ARG A 40 -16.46 -10.87 -10.31
C ARG A 40 -17.41 -11.55 -9.31
N GLU A 41 -18.16 -12.55 -9.76
CA GLU A 41 -19.00 -13.40 -8.92
C GLU A 41 -18.13 -14.23 -7.97
N ALA A 42 -17.00 -14.76 -8.44
CA ALA A 42 -16.06 -15.49 -7.59
C ALA A 42 -15.45 -14.59 -6.51
N VAL A 43 -15.07 -13.35 -6.86
CA VAL A 43 -14.64 -12.32 -5.88
C VAL A 43 -15.73 -12.10 -4.82
N THR A 44 -16.99 -11.99 -5.25
CA THR A 44 -18.13 -11.77 -4.35
C THR A 44 -18.37 -12.98 -3.43
N GLN A 45 -18.19 -14.20 -3.92
CA GLN A 45 -18.31 -15.41 -3.09
C GLN A 45 -17.21 -15.48 -2.04
N VAL A 46 -15.94 -15.24 -2.41
CA VAL A 46 -14.82 -15.20 -1.45
C VAL A 46 -15.06 -14.14 -0.38
N ALA A 47 -15.56 -12.96 -0.76
CA ALA A 47 -15.89 -11.92 0.20
C ALA A 47 -17.01 -12.32 1.17
N ARG A 48 -18.09 -12.96 0.69
CA ARG A 48 -19.14 -13.51 1.55
C ARG A 48 -18.61 -14.54 2.53
N GLN A 49 -17.73 -15.44 2.10
CA GLN A 49 -17.08 -16.42 2.97
C GLN A 49 -16.23 -15.78 4.08
N LYS A 50 -15.65 -14.61 3.81
CA LYS A 50 -14.90 -13.82 4.80
C LYS A 50 -15.78 -12.93 5.67
N GLY A 51 -17.10 -12.93 5.46
CA GLY A 51 -18.04 -12.05 6.16
C GLY A 51 -17.88 -10.57 5.76
N TRP A 52 -17.41 -10.30 4.55
CA TRP A 52 -17.24 -8.93 4.04
C TRP A 52 -18.49 -8.47 3.31
N ASP A 53 -18.94 -7.25 3.62
CA ASP A 53 -19.96 -6.53 2.86
C ASP A 53 -19.30 -5.66 1.78
N LEU A 54 -19.31 -6.14 0.52
CA LEU A 54 -18.67 -5.46 -0.59
C LEU A 54 -19.52 -4.31 -1.13
N LYS A 55 -18.94 -3.10 -1.12
CA LYS A 55 -19.51 -1.89 -1.72
C LYS A 55 -19.03 -1.66 -3.15
N ARG A 56 -17.84 -2.13 -3.49
CA ARG A 56 -17.24 -1.95 -4.83
C ARG A 56 -16.26 -3.06 -5.15
N VAL A 57 -16.28 -3.50 -6.41
CA VAL A 57 -15.23 -4.29 -7.04
C VAL A 57 -14.81 -3.57 -8.32
N LYS A 58 -13.52 -3.35 -8.53
CA LYS A 58 -12.95 -2.83 -9.78
C LYS A 58 -11.65 -3.55 -10.11
N ILE A 59 -11.17 -3.36 -11.33
CA ILE A 59 -9.84 -3.80 -11.77
C ILE A 59 -8.91 -2.59 -11.67
N ASP A 60 -7.73 -2.76 -11.07
CA ASP A 60 -6.75 -1.70 -10.81
C ASP A 60 -5.34 -2.30 -10.89
N GLU A 61 -4.49 -1.80 -11.80
CA GLU A 61 -3.09 -2.22 -11.94
C GLU A 61 -2.91 -3.75 -11.98
N GLY A 62 -3.73 -4.43 -12.80
CA GLY A 62 -3.68 -5.88 -12.95
C GLY A 62 -4.31 -6.67 -11.80
N CYS A 63 -4.79 -6.03 -10.72
CA CYS A 63 -5.44 -6.68 -9.58
C CYS A 63 -6.95 -6.41 -9.52
N TYR A 64 -7.68 -7.21 -8.75
CA TYR A 64 -9.01 -6.81 -8.27
C TYR A 64 -8.87 -5.89 -7.05
N GLU A 65 -9.37 -4.66 -7.12
CA GLU A 65 -9.57 -3.82 -5.94
C GLU A 65 -11.01 -3.95 -5.43
N VAL A 66 -11.16 -4.41 -4.19
CA VAL A 66 -12.42 -4.47 -3.48
C VAL A 66 -12.47 -3.45 -2.35
N ARG A 67 -13.66 -2.87 -2.11
CA ARG A 67 -13.93 -2.01 -0.96
C ARG A 67 -15.20 -2.46 -0.28
N GLY A 68 -15.21 -2.41 1.04
CA GLY A 68 -16.32 -2.90 1.83
C GLY A 68 -16.13 -2.67 3.32
N GLU A 69 -16.98 -3.33 4.09
CA GLU A 69 -16.85 -3.46 5.54
C GLU A 69 -16.54 -4.93 5.88
N ASP A 70 -15.63 -5.16 6.81
CA ASP A 70 -15.35 -6.51 7.29
C ASP A 70 -16.42 -6.98 8.29
N ALA A 71 -16.29 -8.23 8.77
CA ALA A 71 -17.23 -8.81 9.73
C ALA A 71 -17.30 -8.04 11.06
N GLN A 72 -16.35 -7.13 11.34
CA GLN A 72 -16.31 -6.27 12.52
C GLN A 72 -16.84 -4.87 12.24
N GLY A 73 -17.36 -4.61 11.03
CA GLY A 73 -17.87 -3.32 10.59
C GLY A 73 -16.77 -2.31 10.21
N ARG A 74 -15.51 -2.74 10.06
CA ARG A 74 -14.41 -1.83 9.70
C ARG A 74 -14.34 -1.64 8.20
N ALA A 75 -14.31 -0.39 7.76
CA ALA A 75 -14.16 -0.07 6.34
C ALA A 75 -12.75 -0.42 5.85
N PHE A 76 -12.66 -1.12 4.71
CA PHE A 76 -11.39 -1.51 4.11
C PHE A 76 -11.34 -1.33 2.60
N LYS A 77 -10.12 -1.31 2.06
CA LYS A 77 -9.79 -1.50 0.65
C LYS A 77 -8.80 -2.67 0.57
N ALA A 78 -9.05 -3.66 -0.27
CA ALA A 78 -8.12 -4.75 -0.52
C ALA A 78 -7.80 -4.90 -2.01
N LYS A 79 -6.55 -5.24 -2.35
CA LYS A 79 -6.13 -5.74 -3.66
C LYS A 79 -6.10 -7.28 -3.57
N LEU A 80 -6.74 -7.95 -4.51
CA LEU A 80 -6.76 -9.41 -4.65
C LEU A 80 -6.08 -9.81 -5.96
N ASP A 81 -5.34 -10.92 -5.92
CA ASP A 81 -4.80 -11.54 -7.12
C ASP A 81 -5.95 -12.06 -8.00
N PRO A 82 -5.96 -11.80 -9.32
CA PRO A 82 -7.10 -12.14 -10.15
C PRO A 82 -7.26 -13.64 -10.44
N GLU A 83 -6.17 -14.42 -10.41
CA GLU A 83 -6.18 -15.87 -10.69
C GLU A 83 -6.56 -16.67 -9.45
N THR A 84 -6.02 -16.28 -8.29
CA THR A 84 -6.16 -17.03 -7.04
C THR A 84 -7.18 -16.42 -6.07
N LEU A 85 -7.52 -15.14 -6.23
CA LEU A 85 -8.31 -14.34 -5.28
C LEU A 85 -7.67 -14.20 -3.89
N GLU A 86 -6.37 -14.45 -3.78
CA GLU A 86 -5.60 -14.22 -2.56
C GLU A 86 -5.45 -12.73 -2.27
N ILE A 87 -5.38 -12.37 -0.99
CA ILE A 87 -5.24 -10.99 -0.55
C ILE A 87 -3.78 -10.58 -0.71
N VAL A 88 -3.51 -9.75 -1.72
CA VAL A 88 -2.18 -9.14 -1.91
C VAL A 88 -1.96 -8.02 -0.91
N LYS A 89 -2.98 -7.18 -0.69
CA LYS A 89 -2.89 -6.04 0.22
C LYS A 89 -4.25 -5.70 0.81
N ILE A 90 -4.30 -5.37 2.09
CA ILE A 90 -5.48 -4.81 2.74
C ILE A 90 -5.12 -3.54 3.50
N LYS A 91 -5.95 -2.50 3.36
CA LYS A 91 -5.84 -1.23 4.07
C LYS A 91 -7.16 -0.92 4.74
N TYR A 92 -7.15 -0.78 6.06
CA TYR A 92 -8.30 -0.27 6.81
C TYR A 92 -8.29 1.26 6.76
N ARG A 93 -9.48 1.87 6.65
CA ARG A 93 -9.61 3.32 6.74
C ARG A 93 -9.71 3.69 8.22
N ASP A 94 -8.69 4.36 8.75
CA ASP A 94 -8.78 4.97 10.07
C ASP A 94 -9.66 6.23 9.98
N HIS A 95 -10.66 6.32 10.87
CA HIS A 95 -11.61 7.42 10.92
C HIS A 95 -11.03 8.66 11.64
N GLY A 96 -9.74 8.97 11.44
CA GLY A 96 -8.95 9.80 12.35
C GLY A 96 -8.78 11.30 12.03
N ASP A 97 -9.07 11.79 10.82
CA ASP A 97 -8.61 13.14 10.41
C ASP A 97 -9.71 14.08 9.88
N ARG A 98 -10.94 13.99 10.39
CA ARG A 98 -12.02 14.95 10.01
C ARG A 98 -12.24 16.11 11.00
N ASP A 99 -11.41 16.23 12.03
CA ASP A 99 -11.59 17.25 13.07
C ASP A 99 -10.58 18.41 13.03
N ARG A 100 -9.63 18.44 12.08
CA ARG A 100 -8.65 19.55 12.00
C ARG A 100 -9.12 20.76 11.21
N ASP A 101 -10.09 20.61 10.30
CA ASP A 101 -10.53 21.74 9.46
C ASP A 101 -11.49 22.70 10.18
N ARG A 102 -12.12 22.29 11.30
CA ARG A 102 -13.07 23.17 12.02
C ARG A 102 -12.45 24.13 13.03
N ARG A 103 -11.18 23.93 13.43
CA ARG A 103 -10.53 24.86 14.37
C ARG A 103 -9.91 26.09 13.69
N ARG A 104 -9.57 25.99 12.39
CA ARG A 104 -8.92 27.08 11.67
C ARG A 104 -9.85 28.23 11.29
N ASP A 105 -11.14 27.94 11.11
CA ASP A 105 -12.15 28.97 10.81
C ASP A 105 -12.59 29.77 12.05
N GLN A 106 -12.38 29.22 13.26
CA GLN A 106 -12.78 29.87 14.51
C GLN A 106 -11.72 30.85 15.02
N ASP A 107 -10.43 30.54 14.85
CA ASP A 107 -9.32 31.47 15.19
C ASP A 107 -9.34 32.77 14.36
N HIS A 108 -9.98 32.77 13.18
CA HIS A 108 -10.16 34.00 12.38
C HIS A 108 -11.37 34.85 12.79
N ARG A 109 -12.31 34.31 13.57
CA ARG A 109 -13.52 35.03 14.00
C ARG A 109 -13.43 35.55 15.44
N ASP A 110 -12.61 34.94 16.28
CA ASP A 110 -12.47 35.29 17.70
C ASP A 110 -11.22 36.15 18.01
N SER A 111 -10.84 37.08 17.12
CA SER A 111 -9.90 38.14 17.46
C SER A 111 -10.64 39.46 17.78
N PRO A 112 -11.11 39.66 19.02
CA PRO A 112 -11.54 40.98 19.49
C PRO A 112 -10.32 41.74 20.01
N GLY A 113 -9.79 42.67 19.21
CA GLY A 113 -8.94 43.73 19.77
C GLY A 113 -7.83 44.27 18.88
N ALA A 114 -8.18 45.24 18.04
CA ALA A 114 -7.34 46.42 17.80
C ALA A 114 -8.20 47.53 17.20
N ALA A 115 -8.88 48.29 18.05
CA ALA A 115 -9.20 49.67 17.71
C ALA A 115 -8.01 50.55 18.09
N PRO A 116 -7.52 51.41 17.19
CA PRO A 116 -7.05 52.74 17.55
C PRO A 116 -8.05 53.74 16.98
N GLY A 117 -8.70 54.60 17.76
CA GLY A 117 -8.07 55.61 18.59
C GLY A 117 -8.23 56.95 17.88
N ALA A 118 -9.10 57.81 18.41
CA ALA A 118 -9.32 59.18 17.95
C ALA A 118 -8.17 60.10 18.39
N ALA A 119 -7.70 60.96 17.47
CA ALA A 119 -7.04 62.27 17.60
C ALA A 119 -6.56 62.61 16.16
N ASP A 120 -6.85 63.73 15.51
CA ASP A 120 -7.08 65.14 15.89
C ASP A 120 -8.08 65.75 14.87
#